data_AF-A0A974B3N8-F1
#
_entry.id   AF-A0A974B3N8-F1
#
_cell.length_a   1.000
_cell.length_b   1.000
_cell.length_c   1.000
_cell.angle_alpha   90.00
_cell.angle_beta   90.00
_cell.angle_gamma   90.00
#
_symmetry.space_group_name_H-M   'P 1'
#
loop_
_entity.id
_entity.type
_entity.pdbx_description
1 polymer ?
#
loop_
_entity_poly.entity_id
_entity_poly.type
_entity_poly.pdbx_seq_one_letter_code
_entity_poly.pdbx_strand_id
1 'polypeptide(L)'
;MSGSGGALLLLAAALLSAPGTAQPAGEAACRPVRAAFQVLQPGAKWVPESPVPGTDLQVCIPKGSTCCSRKMEEKYQATARLNMEQFLQSASMELKFLVIQNAAVFQEAFEIVVRHARNFTNSMFRTHYKSMGPRALKFVGELFTDISLYILGSDISVNDMINEFFDSLFPLVYSHLLNPGSSDPSVEMTECLRAARRDLKVFGNYPKMMMTQVSKSLQVTRVFLQALNLGIEVINTTDHLKFSKDCGRALLKMWYCSHCQGLLLAKPCAGYCSVVMQGCLAGVLEIHNHWREYIGSLEGLTKGMHGIYDMEHVLLNLFSLVRDAIVHVQRNQGKLSTTISRLCGHAQQRQARSANYPEDLLIDKKVLKVTHIEQEETLSSRRRELIAKLKSHGSFYSSLPEYICNHSSAVQNDTLCWNGQEVVERYSPQITRNGAKAQTGNHEVKIKGPEPVISQIIDKLKHINQLLRGMALPRRKAPGKTPEEEEESGDCDDEDDCGRGSGDGELRVRNQLRFLA
;
A
#
# COMPACT_ATOMS: atom_id res chain seq x y z
N MET A 1 -52.12 22.86 30.47
CA MET A 1 -52.61 22.62 29.10
C MET A 1 -52.17 21.20 28.73
N SER A 2 -52.82 20.15 29.25
CA SER A 2 -54.04 19.51 28.73
C SER A 2 -54.00 19.28 27.21
N GLY A 3 -54.08 18.02 26.79
CA GLY A 3 -54.64 17.69 25.48
C GLY A 3 -54.00 16.55 24.69
N SER A 4 -54.47 15.33 24.95
CA SER A 4 -54.84 14.31 23.95
C SER A 4 -53.76 13.46 23.27
N GLY A 5 -53.89 12.13 23.45
CA GLY A 5 -53.19 11.14 22.61
C GLY A 5 -53.21 9.68 23.09
N GLY A 6 -53.94 9.32 24.15
CA GLY A 6 -54.11 7.92 24.55
C GLY A 6 -55.35 7.31 23.90
N ALA A 7 -55.20 6.57 22.79
CA ALA A 7 -56.27 5.73 22.22
C ALA A 7 -55.82 4.69 21.16
N LEU A 8 -54.62 4.12 21.23
CA LEU A 8 -54.18 3.13 20.20
C LEU A 8 -53.49 1.85 20.73
N LEU A 9 -53.46 1.63 22.04
CA LEU A 9 -52.76 0.48 22.65
C LEU A 9 -53.65 -0.64 23.22
N LEU A 10 -54.95 -0.65 22.94
CA LEU A 10 -55.88 -1.62 23.55
C LEU A 10 -56.70 -2.47 22.56
N LEU A 11 -56.23 -2.66 21.32
CA LEU A 11 -56.88 -3.56 20.35
C LEU A 11 -55.97 -4.67 19.79
N ALA A 12 -54.77 -4.87 20.32
CA ALA A 12 -53.83 -5.89 19.84
C ALA A 12 -53.63 -7.09 20.80
N ALA A 13 -54.39 -7.20 21.90
CA ALA A 13 -54.14 -8.19 22.95
C ALA A 13 -55.20 -9.31 23.08
N ALA A 14 -56.09 -9.51 22.10
CA ALA A 14 -57.20 -10.46 22.21
C ALA A 14 -57.30 -11.50 21.07
N LEU A 15 -56.18 -11.96 20.51
CA LEU A 15 -56.13 -13.13 19.61
C LEU A 15 -54.88 -14.00 19.86
N LEU A 16 -54.65 -14.39 21.12
CA LEU A 16 -53.67 -15.41 21.50
C LEU A 16 -54.37 -16.50 22.31
N SER A 17 -55.03 -17.40 21.60
CA SER A 17 -55.34 -18.77 22.06
C SER A 17 -55.95 -19.55 20.90
N ALA A 18 -55.11 -19.89 19.92
CA ALA A 18 -55.39 -20.99 19.00
C ALA A 18 -54.36 -22.10 19.27
N PRO A 19 -54.78 -23.34 19.60
CA PRO A 19 -53.88 -24.47 19.72
C PRO A 19 -53.35 -24.82 18.33
N GLY A 20 -52.01 -24.98 18.22
CA GLY A 20 -51.31 -25.62 17.11
C GLY A 20 -51.83 -25.29 15.70
N THR A 21 -51.27 -24.27 15.06
CA THR A 21 -51.32 -24.20 13.59
C THR A 21 -50.56 -25.41 13.05
N ALA A 22 -51.29 -26.47 12.70
CA ALA A 22 -50.79 -27.54 11.86
C ALA A 22 -50.10 -26.92 10.64
N GLN A 23 -48.91 -27.42 10.29
CA GLN A 23 -48.30 -27.16 8.99
C GLN A 23 -49.38 -27.37 7.91
N PRO A 24 -49.50 -26.50 6.90
CA PRO A 24 -50.45 -26.70 5.82
C PRO A 24 -50.07 -28.00 5.10
N ALA A 25 -50.76 -29.09 5.43
CA ALA A 25 -50.67 -30.37 4.73
C ALA A 25 -51.50 -30.27 3.45
N GLY A 26 -50.88 -30.56 2.30
CA GLY A 26 -51.53 -30.50 0.98
C GLY A 26 -50.96 -29.42 0.05
N GLU A 27 -51.74 -29.02 -0.95
CA GLU A 27 -51.37 -28.17 -2.11
C GLU A 27 -50.73 -26.81 -1.77
N ALA A 28 -50.81 -26.34 -0.52
CA ALA A 28 -50.27 -25.04 -0.10
C ALA A 28 -48.92 -25.12 0.66
N ALA A 29 -48.34 -26.31 0.85
CA ALA A 29 -47.12 -26.52 1.64
C ALA A 29 -45.90 -25.71 1.12
N CYS A 30 -45.83 -25.46 -0.19
CA CYS A 30 -44.72 -24.72 -0.79
C CYS A 30 -44.93 -23.20 -0.87
N ARG A 31 -46.08 -22.67 -0.43
CA ARG A 31 -46.35 -21.21 -0.44
C ARG A 31 -45.29 -20.40 0.32
N PRO A 32 -44.84 -20.77 1.53
CA PRO A 32 -43.79 -20.02 2.23
C PRO A 32 -42.47 -20.02 1.45
N VAL A 33 -42.09 -21.16 0.88
CA VAL A 33 -40.86 -21.31 0.08
C VAL A 33 -40.91 -20.44 -1.16
N ARG A 34 -42.07 -20.36 -1.81
CA ARG A 34 -42.29 -19.44 -2.92
C ARG A 34 -42.12 -17.99 -2.52
N ALA A 35 -42.75 -17.57 -1.43
CA ALA A 35 -42.64 -16.19 -0.97
C ALA A 35 -41.17 -15.83 -0.70
N ALA A 36 -40.43 -16.70 0.00
CA ALA A 36 -39.00 -16.50 0.26
C ALA A 36 -38.17 -16.46 -1.04
N PHE A 37 -38.45 -17.33 -2.01
CA PHE A 37 -37.75 -17.31 -3.30
C PHE A 37 -38.06 -16.05 -4.11
N GLN A 38 -39.30 -15.56 -4.10
CA GLN A 38 -39.70 -14.36 -4.82
C GLN A 38 -39.03 -13.09 -4.30
N VAL A 39 -38.69 -13.04 -3.00
CA VAL A 39 -37.87 -11.95 -2.44
C VAL A 39 -36.48 -11.93 -3.07
N LEU A 40 -35.88 -13.10 -3.32
CA LEU A 40 -34.55 -13.22 -3.93
C LEU A 40 -34.59 -13.12 -5.47
N GLN A 41 -35.71 -13.48 -6.10
CA GLN A 41 -35.90 -13.48 -7.55
C GLN A 41 -37.31 -12.94 -7.89
N PRO A 42 -37.49 -11.61 -7.92
CA PRO A 42 -38.77 -11.01 -8.25
C PRO A 42 -39.29 -11.45 -9.63
N GLY A 43 -40.58 -11.78 -9.72
CA GLY A 43 -41.23 -12.16 -10.99
C GLY A 43 -40.99 -13.61 -11.45
N ALA A 44 -40.37 -14.47 -10.64
CA ALA A 44 -40.16 -15.87 -11.00
C ALA A 44 -41.49 -16.68 -11.04
N LYS A 45 -41.83 -17.24 -12.21
CA LYS A 45 -43.04 -18.03 -12.46
C LYS A 45 -42.89 -19.55 -12.26
N TRP A 46 -41.66 -20.04 -12.02
CA TRP A 46 -41.29 -21.46 -12.09
C TRP A 46 -41.25 -22.18 -10.74
N VAL A 47 -41.99 -21.66 -9.76
CA VAL A 47 -41.98 -22.16 -8.38
C VAL A 47 -43.15 -23.12 -8.19
N PRO A 48 -42.92 -24.38 -7.74
CA PRO A 48 -43.98 -25.35 -7.50
C PRO A 48 -45.06 -24.85 -6.52
N GLU A 49 -46.35 -25.09 -6.82
CA GLU A 49 -47.47 -24.79 -5.90
C GLU A 49 -47.56 -25.80 -4.77
N SER A 50 -47.45 -27.07 -5.12
CA SER A 50 -47.43 -28.21 -4.21
C SER A 50 -46.06 -28.90 -4.21
N PRO A 51 -45.76 -29.73 -3.19
CA PRO A 51 -44.52 -30.51 -3.16
C PRO A 51 -44.41 -31.45 -4.36
N VAL A 52 -43.26 -31.45 -5.03
CA VAL A 52 -42.97 -32.27 -6.22
C VAL A 52 -41.92 -33.35 -5.93
N PRO A 53 -41.84 -34.42 -6.74
CA PRO A 53 -40.73 -35.37 -6.66
C PRO A 53 -39.41 -34.70 -7.05
N GLY A 54 -38.43 -34.64 -6.14
CA GLY A 54 -37.15 -33.95 -6.36
C GLY A 54 -36.10 -34.72 -7.17
N THR A 55 -36.54 -35.52 -8.14
CA THR A 55 -35.67 -36.42 -8.92
C THR A 55 -34.73 -35.70 -9.88
N ASP A 56 -35.03 -34.43 -10.21
CA ASP A 56 -34.27 -33.57 -11.11
C ASP A 56 -33.19 -32.72 -10.41
N LEU A 57 -33.23 -32.65 -9.07
CA LEU A 57 -32.30 -31.89 -8.23
C LEU A 57 -30.93 -32.57 -8.15
N GLN A 58 -29.86 -31.79 -8.24
CA GLN A 58 -28.48 -32.29 -8.27
C GLN A 58 -27.74 -32.11 -6.94
N VAL A 59 -28.17 -31.17 -6.11
CA VAL A 59 -27.47 -30.76 -4.88
C VAL A 59 -28.38 -30.94 -3.67
N CYS A 60 -29.58 -30.36 -3.72
CA CYS A 60 -30.58 -30.40 -2.66
C CYS A 60 -31.40 -31.69 -2.71
N ILE A 61 -30.73 -32.85 -2.66
CA ILE A 61 -31.39 -34.17 -2.76
C ILE A 61 -32.31 -34.37 -1.55
N PRO A 62 -33.65 -34.37 -1.74
CA PRO A 62 -34.58 -34.48 -0.63
C PRO A 62 -34.74 -35.95 -0.20
N LYS A 63 -35.03 -36.20 1.09
CA LYS A 63 -35.45 -37.54 1.58
C LYS A 63 -36.91 -37.87 1.20
N GLY A 64 -37.63 -36.95 0.55
CA GLY A 64 -39.05 -37.05 0.19
C GLY A 64 -39.44 -36.00 -0.85
N SER A 65 -40.64 -35.44 -0.75
CA SER A 65 -41.11 -34.36 -1.63
C SER A 65 -40.37 -33.03 -1.36
N THR A 66 -40.19 -32.22 -2.40
CA THR A 66 -39.46 -30.93 -2.34
C THR A 66 -40.32 -29.79 -2.88
N CYS A 67 -40.04 -28.57 -2.43
CA CYS A 67 -40.63 -27.34 -2.93
C CYS A 67 -39.73 -26.59 -3.93
N CYS A 68 -38.64 -27.22 -4.38
CA CYS A 68 -37.72 -26.65 -5.37
C CYS A 68 -37.77 -27.40 -6.69
N SER A 69 -37.77 -26.64 -7.80
CA SER A 69 -37.43 -27.16 -9.13
C SER A 69 -35.93 -27.02 -9.38
N ARG A 70 -35.38 -27.75 -10.36
CA ARG A 70 -34.00 -27.57 -10.82
C ARG A 70 -33.64 -26.11 -11.13
N LYS A 71 -34.56 -25.35 -11.72
CA LYS A 71 -34.32 -23.93 -12.03
C LYS A 71 -34.22 -23.06 -10.77
N MET A 72 -34.98 -23.40 -9.71
CA MET A 72 -34.82 -22.75 -8.41
C MET A 72 -33.47 -23.11 -7.78
N GLU A 73 -33.06 -24.38 -7.86
CA GLU A 73 -31.76 -24.85 -7.37
C GLU A 73 -30.59 -24.08 -8.02
N GLU A 74 -30.61 -23.94 -9.36
CA GLU A 74 -29.62 -23.17 -10.11
C GLU A 74 -29.59 -21.69 -9.69
N LYS A 75 -30.75 -21.08 -9.43
CA LYS A 75 -30.85 -19.68 -8.97
C LYS A 75 -30.37 -19.52 -7.53
N TYR A 76 -30.75 -20.41 -6.62
CA TYR A 76 -30.22 -20.41 -5.26
C TYR A 76 -28.71 -20.61 -5.25
N GLN A 77 -28.15 -21.41 -6.16
CA GLN A 77 -26.71 -21.57 -6.27
C GLN A 77 -26.02 -20.27 -6.67
N ALA A 78 -26.60 -19.55 -7.64
CA ALA A 78 -26.08 -18.24 -8.04
C ALA A 78 -26.14 -17.24 -6.87
N THR A 79 -27.27 -17.18 -6.15
CA THR A 79 -27.43 -16.33 -4.96
C THR A 79 -26.44 -16.73 -3.85
N ALA A 80 -26.20 -18.02 -3.63
CA ALA A 80 -25.22 -18.49 -2.65
C ALA A 80 -23.81 -17.96 -2.96
N ARG A 81 -23.37 -18.04 -4.22
CA ARG A 81 -22.07 -17.49 -4.62
C ARG A 81 -22.01 -15.97 -4.41
N LEU A 82 -23.10 -15.27 -4.71
CA LEU A 82 -23.20 -13.82 -4.56
C LEU A 82 -23.15 -13.40 -3.08
N ASN A 83 -23.84 -14.13 -2.20
CA ASN A 83 -23.76 -13.91 -0.75
C ASN A 83 -22.33 -14.10 -0.24
N MET A 84 -21.63 -15.13 -0.72
CA MET A 84 -20.24 -15.38 -0.35
C MET A 84 -19.33 -14.21 -0.76
N GLU A 85 -19.49 -13.70 -1.98
CA GLU A 85 -18.76 -12.51 -2.45
C GLU A 85 -19.06 -11.28 -1.58
N GLN A 86 -20.32 -11.04 -1.23
CA GLN A 86 -20.73 -9.94 -0.35
C GLN A 86 -20.12 -10.07 1.05
N PHE A 87 -20.05 -11.27 1.62
CA PHE A 87 -19.41 -11.48 2.92
C PHE A 87 -17.91 -11.19 2.86
N LEU A 88 -17.23 -11.58 1.79
CA LEU A 88 -15.80 -11.25 1.61
C LEU A 88 -15.58 -9.75 1.52
N GLN A 89 -16.38 -9.05 0.71
CA GLN A 89 -16.30 -7.59 0.56
C GLN A 89 -16.63 -6.85 1.87
N SER A 90 -17.60 -7.35 2.64
CA SER A 90 -17.91 -6.81 3.96
C SER A 90 -16.76 -7.01 4.94
N ALA A 91 -16.12 -8.19 4.92
CA ALA A 91 -14.99 -8.48 5.78
C ALA A 91 -13.77 -7.61 5.46
N SER A 92 -13.50 -7.40 4.16
CA SER A 92 -12.31 -6.69 3.69
C SER A 92 -12.44 -5.17 3.71
N MET A 93 -13.65 -4.61 3.89
CA MET A 93 -13.93 -3.18 3.70
C MET A 93 -12.96 -2.26 4.46
N GLU A 94 -12.72 -2.51 5.74
CA GLU A 94 -11.82 -1.71 6.57
C GLU A 94 -10.38 -1.78 6.06
N LEU A 95 -9.89 -2.99 5.81
CA LEU A 95 -8.53 -3.23 5.30
C LEU A 95 -8.34 -2.61 3.91
N LYS A 96 -9.34 -2.75 3.03
CA LYS A 96 -9.36 -2.18 1.69
C LYS A 96 -9.26 -0.66 1.73
N PHE A 97 -10.10 -0.02 2.54
CA PHE A 97 -10.10 1.42 2.72
C PHE A 97 -8.76 1.91 3.28
N LEU A 98 -8.24 1.23 4.30
CA LEU A 98 -6.95 1.54 4.90
C LEU A 98 -5.81 1.57 3.86
N VAL A 99 -5.68 0.53 3.05
CA VAL A 99 -4.58 0.42 2.07
C VAL A 99 -4.76 1.42 0.93
N ILE A 100 -5.95 1.52 0.35
CA ILE A 100 -6.22 2.43 -0.79
C ILE A 100 -6.00 3.89 -0.38
N GLN A 101 -6.56 4.31 0.76
CA GLN A 101 -6.43 5.69 1.22
C GLN A 101 -4.96 6.03 1.50
N ASN A 102 -4.23 5.15 2.19
CA ASN A 102 -2.82 5.42 2.49
C ASN A 102 -1.95 5.39 1.23
N ALA A 103 -2.20 4.52 0.27
CA ALA A 103 -1.47 4.52 -1.01
C ALA A 103 -1.63 5.87 -1.74
N ALA A 104 -2.86 6.39 -1.82
CA ALA A 104 -3.12 7.71 -2.40
C ALA A 104 -2.42 8.84 -1.63
N VAL A 105 -2.52 8.83 -0.30
CA VAL A 105 -1.88 9.83 0.57
C VAL A 105 -0.37 9.81 0.41
N PHE A 106 0.28 8.65 0.36
CA PHE A 106 1.73 8.57 0.17
C PHE A 106 2.15 9.06 -1.21
N GLN A 107 1.39 8.73 -2.25
CA GLN A 107 1.69 9.22 -3.60
C GLN A 107 1.62 10.75 -3.67
N GLU A 108 0.55 11.35 -3.15
CA GLU A 108 0.41 12.82 -3.07
C GLU A 108 1.52 13.44 -2.22
N ALA A 109 1.83 12.83 -1.06
CA ALA A 109 2.88 13.31 -0.18
C ALA A 109 4.26 13.36 -0.87
N PHE A 110 4.59 12.35 -1.66
CA PHE A 110 5.85 12.32 -2.40
C PHE A 110 5.92 13.40 -3.47
N GLU A 111 4.83 13.68 -4.18
CA GLU A 111 4.75 14.81 -5.12
C GLU A 111 4.95 16.16 -4.39
N ILE A 112 4.34 16.30 -3.21
CA ILE A 112 4.51 17.49 -2.37
C ILE A 112 5.97 17.65 -1.93
N VAL A 113 6.64 16.58 -1.50
CA VAL A 113 8.08 16.61 -1.13
C VAL A 113 8.94 17.05 -2.31
N VAL A 114 8.73 16.46 -3.50
CA VAL A 114 9.45 16.82 -4.73
C VAL A 114 9.27 18.31 -5.04
N ARG A 115 8.04 18.82 -4.95
CA ARG A 115 7.73 20.24 -5.16
C ARG A 115 8.46 21.14 -4.16
N HIS A 116 8.48 20.78 -2.88
CA HIS A 116 9.18 21.56 -1.85
C HIS A 116 10.69 21.54 -2.06
N ALA A 117 11.29 20.38 -2.36
CA ALA A 117 12.71 20.25 -2.65
C ALA A 117 13.13 21.12 -3.85
N ARG A 118 12.31 21.14 -4.92
CA ARG A 118 12.49 22.04 -6.07
C ARG A 118 12.46 23.51 -5.64
N ASN A 119 11.48 23.90 -4.84
CA ASN A 119 11.32 25.27 -4.38
C ASN A 119 12.47 25.72 -3.47
N PHE A 120 12.94 24.87 -2.56
CA PHE A 120 14.10 25.15 -1.71
C PHE A 120 15.38 25.32 -2.53
N THR A 121 15.59 24.44 -3.52
CA THR A 121 16.73 24.54 -4.43
C THR A 121 16.69 25.85 -5.23
N ASN A 122 15.53 26.21 -5.78
CA ASN A 122 15.35 27.47 -6.49
C ASN A 122 15.54 28.70 -5.60
N SER A 123 15.03 28.66 -4.37
CA SER A 123 15.19 29.73 -3.38
C SER A 123 16.66 29.91 -2.98
N MET A 124 17.40 28.82 -2.80
CA MET A 124 18.84 28.83 -2.54
C MET A 124 19.59 29.57 -3.65
N PHE A 125 19.31 29.24 -4.92
CA PHE A 125 19.92 29.94 -6.06
C PHE A 125 19.54 31.43 -6.09
N ARG A 126 18.27 31.78 -5.91
CA ARG A 126 17.83 33.19 -5.89
C ARG A 126 18.45 34.01 -4.76
N THR A 127 18.72 33.38 -3.61
CA THR A 127 19.19 34.07 -2.41
C THR A 127 20.71 34.18 -2.37
N HIS A 128 21.42 33.07 -2.58
CA HIS A 128 22.88 32.99 -2.46
C HIS A 128 23.62 33.21 -3.78
N TYR A 129 22.95 33.00 -4.93
CA TYR A 129 23.55 33.03 -6.25
C TYR A 129 22.69 33.85 -7.23
N LYS A 130 22.32 35.07 -6.83
CA LYS A 130 21.34 35.96 -7.51
C LYS A 130 21.50 36.02 -9.03
N SER A 131 22.73 36.17 -9.53
CA SER A 131 23.03 36.27 -10.96
C SER A 131 22.78 34.96 -11.74
N MET A 132 22.93 33.81 -11.08
CA MET A 132 22.68 32.48 -11.65
C MET A 132 21.20 32.05 -11.52
N GLY A 133 20.45 32.65 -10.58
CA GLY A 133 19.09 32.28 -10.21
C GLY A 133 18.12 32.04 -11.38
N PRO A 134 17.91 33.00 -12.29
CA PRO A 134 16.94 32.86 -13.38
C PRO A 134 17.25 31.71 -14.34
N ARG A 135 18.53 31.52 -14.71
CA ARG A 135 18.94 30.43 -15.60
C ARG A 135 18.90 29.07 -14.87
N ALA A 136 19.11 29.07 -13.55
CA ALA A 136 19.08 27.87 -12.75
C ALA A 136 17.70 27.21 -12.61
N LEU A 137 16.63 28.00 -12.70
CA LEU A 137 15.26 27.50 -12.61
C LEU A 137 14.97 26.38 -13.61
N LYS A 138 15.54 26.47 -14.83
CA LYS A 138 15.31 25.49 -15.90
C LYS A 138 15.85 24.11 -15.52
N PHE A 139 17.14 24.00 -15.24
CA PHE A 139 17.77 22.71 -14.94
C PHE A 139 17.37 22.16 -13.57
N VAL A 140 17.00 23.00 -12.59
CA VAL A 140 16.39 22.54 -11.35
C VAL A 140 14.99 21.96 -11.64
N GLY A 141 14.22 22.61 -12.51
CA GLY A 141 12.91 22.10 -12.94
C GLY A 141 12.98 20.74 -13.62
N GLU A 142 13.92 20.57 -14.56
CA GLU A 142 14.17 19.31 -15.27
C GLU A 142 14.52 18.18 -14.29
N LEU A 143 15.52 18.39 -13.42
CA LEU A 143 15.92 17.39 -12.41
C LEU A 143 14.75 16.90 -11.55
N PHE A 144 13.95 17.82 -10.99
CA PHE A 144 12.84 17.42 -10.12
C PHE A 144 11.65 16.84 -10.90
N THR A 145 11.54 17.12 -12.19
CA THR A 145 10.58 16.45 -13.08
C THR A 145 10.99 15.00 -13.30
N ASP A 146 12.27 14.75 -13.59
CA ASP A 146 12.80 13.39 -13.77
C ASP A 146 12.70 12.55 -12.49
N ILE A 147 12.94 13.16 -11.33
CA ILE A 147 12.72 12.52 -10.02
C ILE A 147 11.25 12.12 -9.86
N SER A 148 10.30 13.01 -10.21
CA SER A 148 8.86 12.70 -10.14
C SER A 148 8.50 11.54 -11.07
N LEU A 149 8.96 11.59 -12.33
CA LEU A 149 8.72 10.54 -13.32
C LEU A 149 9.32 9.20 -12.88
N TYR A 150 10.49 9.19 -12.24
CA TYR A 150 11.11 8.00 -11.68
C TYR A 150 10.24 7.36 -10.59
N ILE A 151 9.71 8.16 -9.66
CA ILE A 151 8.83 7.69 -8.58
C ILE A 151 7.56 7.07 -9.15
N LEU A 152 7.00 7.66 -10.21
CA LEU A 152 5.80 7.18 -10.92
C LEU A 152 6.05 5.93 -11.79
N GLY A 153 7.30 5.45 -11.87
CA GLY A 153 7.63 4.18 -12.52
C GLY A 153 8.37 4.29 -13.85
N SER A 154 8.81 5.48 -14.24
CA SER A 154 9.68 5.63 -15.43
C SER A 154 11.05 5.02 -15.18
N ASP A 155 11.66 4.43 -16.21
CA ASP A 155 12.98 3.78 -16.13
C ASP A 155 14.14 4.77 -16.37
N ILE A 156 14.01 5.97 -15.80
CA ILE A 156 15.04 7.01 -15.89
C ILE A 156 16.22 6.62 -14.99
N SER A 157 17.43 6.73 -15.53
CA SER A 157 18.66 6.49 -14.76
C SER A 157 18.92 7.66 -13.81
N VAL A 158 18.97 7.36 -12.51
CA VAL A 158 19.33 8.37 -11.49
C VAL A 158 20.74 8.92 -11.73
N ASN A 159 21.64 8.12 -12.29
CA ASN A 159 22.97 8.61 -12.61
C ASN A 159 22.93 9.64 -13.74
N ASP A 160 22.09 9.42 -14.75
CA ASP A 160 22.01 10.30 -15.92
C ASP A 160 21.30 11.61 -15.56
N MET A 161 20.17 11.59 -14.85
CA MET A 161 19.49 12.83 -14.39
C MET A 161 20.42 13.74 -13.57
N ILE A 162 21.24 13.15 -12.68
CA ILE A 162 22.17 13.92 -11.84
C ILE A 162 23.34 14.43 -12.67
N ASN A 163 23.86 13.62 -13.59
CA ASN A 163 24.89 14.07 -14.51
C ASN A 163 24.38 15.24 -15.36
N GLU A 164 23.25 15.10 -16.05
CA GLU A 164 22.66 16.16 -16.88
C GLU A 164 22.43 17.47 -16.12
N PHE A 165 22.00 17.38 -14.86
CA PHE A 165 21.92 18.54 -13.97
C PHE A 165 23.29 19.23 -13.79
N PHE A 166 24.34 18.49 -13.44
CA PHE A 166 25.68 19.07 -13.25
C PHE A 166 26.35 19.50 -14.56
N ASP A 167 26.00 18.88 -15.69
CA ASP A 167 26.43 19.25 -17.04
C ASP A 167 25.84 20.60 -17.43
N SER A 168 24.58 20.84 -17.06
CA SER A 168 23.90 22.12 -17.28
C SER A 168 24.33 23.20 -16.29
N LEU A 169 24.64 22.81 -15.04
CA LEU A 169 25.05 23.75 -13.99
C LEU A 169 26.45 24.32 -14.23
N PHE A 170 27.39 23.51 -14.73
CA PHE A 170 28.79 23.94 -14.79
C PHE A 170 29.07 25.15 -15.71
N PRO A 171 28.54 25.23 -16.94
CA PRO A 171 28.71 26.43 -17.77
C PRO A 171 28.18 27.71 -17.10
N LEU A 172 27.08 27.59 -16.34
CA LEU A 172 26.54 28.71 -15.57
C LEU A 172 27.47 29.12 -14.42
N VAL A 173 27.99 28.13 -13.68
CA VAL A 173 28.96 28.36 -12.60
C VAL A 173 30.27 28.95 -13.14
N TYR A 174 30.75 28.48 -14.29
CA TYR A 174 31.97 28.97 -14.93
C TYR A 174 31.83 30.45 -15.31
N SER A 175 30.77 30.82 -16.02
CA SER A 175 30.54 32.20 -16.47
C SER A 175 30.42 33.21 -15.33
N HIS A 176 29.83 32.81 -14.20
CA HIS A 176 29.57 33.74 -13.10
C HIS A 176 30.61 33.72 -11.98
N LEU A 177 31.30 32.59 -11.75
CA LEU A 177 32.25 32.46 -10.65
C LEU A 177 33.70 32.34 -11.11
N LEU A 178 33.97 31.65 -12.23
CA LEU A 178 35.35 31.37 -12.67
C LEU A 178 35.87 32.40 -13.68
N ASN A 179 34.98 32.97 -14.50
CA ASN A 179 35.32 33.98 -15.51
C ASN A 179 34.33 35.17 -15.50
N PRO A 180 34.19 35.87 -14.35
CA PRO A 180 33.26 36.99 -14.23
C PRO A 180 33.64 38.13 -15.19
N GLY A 181 32.65 38.71 -15.87
CA GLY A 181 32.85 39.84 -16.80
C GLY A 181 33.09 39.44 -18.26
N SER A 182 33.20 38.15 -18.57
CA SER A 182 33.19 37.66 -19.95
C SER A 182 31.76 37.53 -20.50
N SER A 183 31.57 37.70 -21.82
CA SER A 183 30.31 37.38 -22.48
C SER A 183 29.93 35.92 -22.25
N ASP A 184 28.64 35.59 -22.38
CA ASP A 184 28.17 34.21 -22.28
C ASP A 184 29.01 33.28 -23.17
N PRO A 185 29.44 32.11 -22.66
CA PRO A 185 30.32 31.21 -23.39
C PRO A 185 29.69 30.80 -24.73
N SER A 186 30.50 30.72 -25.79
CA SER A 186 30.07 30.19 -27.08
C SER A 186 29.50 28.77 -26.93
N VAL A 187 28.75 28.30 -27.93
CA VAL A 187 28.22 26.94 -27.94
C VAL A 187 29.34 25.91 -27.83
N GLU A 188 30.44 26.11 -28.56
CA GLU A 188 31.65 25.27 -28.54
C GLU A 188 32.32 25.25 -27.17
N MET A 189 32.43 26.43 -26.52
CA MET A 189 32.97 26.54 -25.16
C MET A 189 32.07 25.81 -24.14
N THR A 190 30.75 25.95 -24.27
CA THR A 190 29.76 25.31 -23.41
C THR A 190 29.86 23.79 -23.49
N GLU A 191 30.02 23.24 -24.70
CA GLU A 191 30.20 21.81 -24.93
C GLU A 191 31.52 21.30 -24.32
N CYS A 192 32.61 22.05 -24.50
CA CYS A 192 33.90 21.74 -23.88
C CYS A 192 33.81 21.74 -22.35
N LEU A 193 33.12 22.72 -21.76
CA LEU A 193 32.89 22.79 -20.32
C LEU A 193 32.12 21.55 -19.83
N ARG A 194 31.05 21.14 -20.52
CA ARG A 194 30.30 19.92 -20.18
C ARG A 194 31.17 18.68 -20.17
N ALA A 195 32.04 18.51 -21.18
CA ALA A 195 32.98 17.40 -21.25
C ALA A 195 34.02 17.46 -20.12
N ALA A 196 34.68 18.60 -19.95
CA ALA A 196 35.76 18.79 -18.96
C ALA A 196 35.28 18.63 -17.51
N ARG A 197 34.00 18.89 -17.22
CA ARG A 197 33.41 18.82 -15.87
C ARG A 197 33.60 17.46 -15.20
N ARG A 198 33.55 16.37 -15.98
CA ARG A 198 33.67 14.97 -15.51
C ARG A 198 35.13 14.64 -15.19
N ASP A 199 36.02 14.92 -16.14
CA ASP A 199 37.45 14.60 -16.06
C ASP A 199 38.17 15.39 -14.97
N LEU A 200 37.81 16.66 -14.82
CA LEU A 200 38.42 17.55 -13.82
C LEU A 200 37.80 17.42 -12.43
N LYS A 201 36.74 16.61 -12.26
CA LYS A 201 35.94 16.51 -11.02
C LYS A 201 35.64 17.89 -10.43
N VAL A 202 35.10 18.78 -11.26
CA VAL A 202 34.94 20.20 -10.90
C VAL A 202 34.17 20.38 -9.58
N PHE A 203 33.08 19.63 -9.43
CA PHE A 203 32.25 19.62 -8.23
C PHE A 203 32.71 18.61 -7.17
N GLY A 204 33.96 18.13 -7.21
CA GLY A 204 34.48 17.15 -6.26
C GLY A 204 33.66 15.86 -6.21
N ASN A 205 33.40 15.35 -5.01
CA ASN A 205 32.64 14.12 -4.80
C ASN A 205 31.12 14.34 -4.72
N TYR A 206 30.65 15.58 -4.72
CA TYR A 206 29.24 15.92 -4.51
C TYR A 206 28.28 15.31 -5.54
N PRO A 207 28.58 15.28 -6.86
CA PRO A 207 27.71 14.60 -7.83
C PRO A 207 27.53 13.12 -7.53
N LYS A 208 28.61 12.41 -7.18
CA LYS A 208 28.55 10.98 -6.83
C LYS A 208 27.80 10.73 -5.53
N MET A 209 27.96 11.61 -4.54
CA MET A 209 27.19 11.57 -3.29
C MET A 209 25.69 11.76 -3.58
N MET A 210 25.33 12.75 -4.38
CA MET A 210 23.95 13.02 -4.78
C MET A 210 23.33 11.85 -5.54
N MET A 211 24.04 11.29 -6.53
CA MET A 211 23.61 10.06 -7.22
C MET A 211 23.31 8.92 -6.23
N THR A 212 24.22 8.68 -5.28
CA THR A 212 24.05 7.59 -4.31
C THR A 212 22.86 7.81 -3.40
N GLN A 213 22.68 9.02 -2.86
CA GLN A 213 21.59 9.33 -1.93
C GLN A 213 20.23 9.32 -2.64
N VAL A 214 20.14 9.95 -3.82
CA VAL A 214 18.90 9.97 -4.62
C VAL A 214 18.55 8.56 -5.08
N SER A 215 19.52 7.79 -5.57
CA SER A 215 19.28 6.42 -6.07
C SER A 215 18.72 5.52 -4.96
N LYS A 216 19.37 5.51 -3.79
CA LYS A 216 18.94 4.68 -2.65
C LYS A 216 17.57 5.07 -2.11
N SER A 217 17.33 6.36 -1.89
CA SER A 217 16.05 6.83 -1.35
C SER A 217 14.90 6.58 -2.32
N LEU A 218 15.08 6.89 -3.61
CA LEU A 218 14.02 6.69 -4.61
C LEU A 218 13.72 5.21 -4.87
N GLN A 219 14.73 4.33 -4.87
CA GLN A 219 14.51 2.88 -4.99
C GLN A 219 13.64 2.34 -3.85
N VAL A 220 13.95 2.72 -2.61
CA VAL A 220 13.18 2.30 -1.42
C VAL A 220 11.75 2.83 -1.50
N THR A 221 11.57 4.10 -1.88
CA THR A 221 10.24 4.69 -2.12
C THR A 221 9.44 3.93 -3.18
N ARG A 222 10.05 3.61 -4.33
CA ARG A 222 9.36 2.91 -5.42
C ARG A 222 8.89 1.52 -4.96
N VAL A 223 9.74 0.80 -4.24
CA VAL A 223 9.37 -0.51 -3.69
C VAL A 223 8.28 -0.40 -2.61
N PHE A 224 8.33 0.63 -1.78
CA PHE A 224 7.26 0.91 -0.82
C PHE A 224 5.91 1.12 -1.52
N LEU A 225 5.85 1.95 -2.58
CA LEU A 225 4.62 2.16 -3.36
C LEU A 225 4.16 0.89 -4.08
N GLN A 226 5.08 0.14 -4.68
CA GLN A 226 4.78 -1.14 -5.32
C GLN A 226 4.18 -2.15 -4.34
N ALA A 227 4.70 -2.20 -3.11
CA ALA A 227 4.17 -3.03 -2.05
C ALA A 227 2.72 -2.63 -1.71
N LEU A 228 2.44 -1.34 -1.51
CA LEU A 228 1.06 -0.87 -1.25
C LEU A 228 0.10 -1.21 -2.39
N ASN A 229 0.51 -0.98 -3.65
CA ASN A 229 -0.29 -1.32 -4.82
C ASN A 229 -0.57 -2.83 -4.92
N LEU A 230 0.42 -3.67 -4.60
CA LEU A 230 0.21 -5.11 -4.53
C LEU A 230 -0.74 -5.49 -3.38
N GLY A 231 -0.67 -4.79 -2.24
CA GLY A 231 -1.64 -4.96 -1.15
C GLY A 231 -3.08 -4.72 -1.62
N ILE A 232 -3.31 -3.66 -2.40
CA ILE A 232 -4.61 -3.36 -3.03
C ILE A 232 -5.01 -4.48 -4.00
N GLU A 233 -4.07 -4.95 -4.83
CA GLU A 233 -4.32 -6.02 -5.80
C GLU A 233 -4.75 -7.32 -5.11
N VAL A 234 -4.05 -7.73 -4.04
CA VAL A 234 -4.36 -8.94 -3.27
C VAL A 234 -5.78 -8.86 -2.69
N ILE A 235 -6.12 -7.73 -2.07
CA ILE A 235 -7.45 -7.51 -1.47
C ILE A 235 -8.53 -7.53 -2.56
N ASN A 236 -8.37 -6.77 -3.64
CA ASN A 236 -9.35 -6.73 -4.73
C ASN A 236 -9.53 -8.11 -5.40
N THR A 237 -8.45 -8.87 -5.54
CA THR A 237 -8.50 -10.20 -6.14
C THR A 237 -9.25 -11.19 -5.26
N THR A 238 -9.04 -11.11 -3.94
CA THR A 238 -9.74 -11.97 -2.98
C THR A 238 -11.20 -11.57 -2.78
N ASP A 239 -11.52 -10.28 -2.85
CA ASP A 239 -12.90 -9.74 -2.81
C ASP A 239 -13.79 -10.28 -3.94
N HIS A 240 -13.21 -10.52 -5.12
CA HIS A 240 -13.92 -10.92 -6.33
C HIS A 240 -13.57 -12.35 -6.77
N LEU A 241 -13.19 -13.20 -5.81
CA LEU A 241 -12.81 -14.58 -6.09
C LEU A 241 -13.97 -15.38 -6.69
N LYS A 242 -13.71 -16.05 -7.81
CA LYS A 242 -14.71 -16.89 -8.48
C LYS A 242 -14.65 -18.32 -7.97
N PHE A 243 -15.49 -18.62 -6.98
CA PHE A 243 -15.53 -19.96 -6.39
C PHE A 243 -15.79 -21.10 -7.38
N SER A 244 -15.11 -22.22 -7.13
CA SER A 244 -15.27 -23.47 -7.86
C SER A 244 -16.72 -23.98 -7.89
N LYS A 245 -17.01 -24.86 -8.86
CA LYS A 245 -18.33 -25.52 -8.96
C LYS A 245 -18.65 -26.33 -7.69
N ASP A 246 -17.65 -26.96 -7.07
CA ASP A 246 -17.82 -27.77 -5.87
C ASP A 246 -18.13 -26.89 -4.66
N CYS A 247 -17.41 -25.79 -4.47
CA CYS A 247 -17.74 -24.81 -3.43
C CYS A 247 -19.15 -24.24 -3.64
N GLY A 248 -19.52 -23.85 -4.87
CA GLY A 248 -20.88 -23.38 -5.15
C GLY A 248 -21.96 -24.41 -4.80
N ARG A 249 -21.70 -25.72 -4.93
CA ARG A 249 -22.63 -26.78 -4.49
C ARG A 249 -22.70 -26.87 -2.97
N ALA A 250 -21.57 -26.79 -2.28
CA ALA A 250 -21.53 -26.81 -0.81
C ALA A 250 -22.22 -25.58 -0.20
N LEU A 251 -22.01 -24.38 -0.74
CA LEU A 251 -22.67 -23.15 -0.30
C LEU A 251 -24.19 -23.22 -0.51
N LEU A 252 -24.64 -23.72 -1.66
CA LEU A 252 -26.06 -23.98 -1.92
C LEU A 252 -26.65 -24.94 -0.88
N LYS A 253 -25.94 -26.05 -0.60
CA LYS A 253 -26.35 -27.05 0.39
C LYS A 253 -26.48 -26.49 1.79
N MET A 254 -25.56 -25.63 2.17
CA MET A 254 -25.52 -25.00 3.48
C MET A 254 -26.61 -23.95 3.67
N TRP A 255 -26.84 -23.06 2.70
CA TRP A 255 -27.72 -21.89 2.89
C TRP A 255 -29.15 -22.06 2.41
N TYR A 256 -29.42 -22.88 1.38
CA TYR A 256 -30.74 -22.88 0.73
C TYR A 256 -31.40 -24.25 0.59
N CYS A 257 -30.68 -25.37 0.73
CA CYS A 257 -31.33 -26.67 0.60
C CYS A 257 -32.36 -26.96 1.70
N SER A 258 -32.26 -26.33 2.88
CA SER A 258 -33.31 -26.37 3.89
C SER A 258 -34.63 -25.76 3.38
N HIS A 259 -34.56 -24.70 2.58
CA HIS A 259 -35.74 -24.08 1.98
C HIS A 259 -36.47 -25.03 1.04
N CYS A 260 -35.72 -25.85 0.29
CA CYS A 260 -36.31 -26.86 -0.58
C CYS A 260 -37.09 -27.95 0.18
N GLN A 261 -36.74 -28.18 1.45
CA GLN A 261 -37.48 -29.07 2.36
C GLN A 261 -38.58 -28.35 3.17
N GLY A 262 -38.87 -27.08 2.88
CA GLY A 262 -39.86 -26.28 3.63
C GLY A 262 -39.35 -25.68 4.95
N LEU A 263 -38.06 -25.82 5.24
CA LEU A 263 -37.42 -25.43 6.50
C LEU A 263 -36.74 -24.06 6.39
N LEU A 264 -37.52 -23.00 6.16
CA LEU A 264 -37.02 -21.64 5.90
C LEU A 264 -36.27 -20.99 7.06
N LEU A 265 -36.52 -21.43 8.29
CA LEU A 265 -35.89 -20.88 9.49
C LEU A 265 -34.67 -21.71 9.95
N ALA A 266 -34.38 -22.83 9.27
CA ALA A 266 -33.28 -23.70 9.64
C ALA A 266 -31.95 -23.06 9.22
N LYS A 267 -31.18 -22.66 10.23
CA LYS A 267 -29.86 -22.04 10.10
C LYS A 267 -28.75 -23.11 10.13
N PRO A 268 -27.65 -22.95 9.39
CA PRO A 268 -26.57 -23.94 9.38
C PRO A 268 -25.91 -24.06 10.76
N CYS A 269 -25.50 -25.27 11.12
CA CYS A 269 -24.68 -25.49 12.32
C CYS A 269 -23.32 -24.80 12.16
N ALA A 270 -22.77 -24.19 13.23
CA ALA A 270 -21.46 -23.55 13.18
C ALA A 270 -20.34 -24.50 12.72
N GLY A 271 -20.32 -25.74 13.23
CA GLY A 271 -19.35 -26.76 12.81
C GLY A 271 -19.46 -27.10 11.32
N TYR A 272 -20.68 -27.18 10.78
CA TYR A 272 -20.90 -27.44 9.35
C TYR A 272 -20.44 -26.25 8.50
N CYS A 273 -20.79 -25.03 8.93
CA CYS A 273 -20.33 -23.82 8.26
C CYS A 273 -18.81 -23.74 8.20
N SER A 274 -18.13 -24.01 9.32
CA SER A 274 -16.67 -23.99 9.38
C SER A 274 -16.03 -24.95 8.38
N VAL A 275 -16.55 -26.17 8.23
CA VAL A 275 -16.01 -27.15 7.26
C VAL A 275 -16.23 -26.68 5.83
N VAL A 276 -17.44 -26.20 5.50
CA VAL A 276 -17.74 -25.65 4.17
C VAL A 276 -16.85 -24.46 3.84
N MET A 277 -16.68 -23.53 4.79
CA MET A 277 -15.84 -22.34 4.61
C MET A 277 -14.36 -22.68 4.46
N GLN A 278 -13.84 -23.61 5.26
CA GLN A 278 -12.45 -24.09 5.12
C GLN A 278 -12.21 -24.72 3.73
N GLY A 279 -13.16 -25.51 3.23
CA GLY A 279 -13.06 -26.08 1.89
C GLY A 279 -13.15 -25.04 0.77
N CYS A 280 -14.08 -24.09 0.88
CA CYS A 280 -14.28 -23.03 -0.10
C CYS A 280 -13.13 -22.02 -0.14
N LEU A 281 -12.51 -21.73 1.00
CA LEU A 281 -11.44 -20.74 1.15
C LEU A 281 -10.05 -21.35 1.20
N ALA A 282 -9.88 -22.64 0.91
CA ALA A 282 -8.60 -23.34 1.01
C ALA A 282 -7.44 -22.57 0.33
N GLY A 283 -7.63 -22.13 -0.92
CA GLY A 283 -6.62 -21.33 -1.62
C GLY A 283 -6.39 -19.95 -1.00
N VAL A 284 -7.43 -19.29 -0.48
CA VAL A 284 -7.31 -18.00 0.23
C VAL A 284 -6.54 -18.17 1.54
N LEU A 285 -6.70 -19.29 2.23
CA LEU A 285 -5.95 -19.61 3.44
C LEU A 285 -4.46 -19.84 3.17
N GLU A 286 -4.06 -20.25 1.96
CA GLU A 286 -2.64 -20.30 1.56
C GLU A 286 -2.01 -18.90 1.46
N ILE A 287 -2.79 -17.87 1.12
CA ILE A 287 -2.32 -16.47 1.07
C ILE A 287 -1.90 -15.99 2.46
N HIS A 288 -2.55 -16.46 3.52
CA HIS A 288 -2.39 -15.97 4.89
C HIS A 288 -0.93 -15.83 5.34
N ASN A 289 -0.12 -16.87 5.15
CA ASN A 289 1.28 -16.86 5.57
C ASN A 289 2.09 -15.80 4.80
N HIS A 290 1.86 -15.69 3.49
CA HIS A 290 2.51 -14.73 2.62
C HIS A 290 2.06 -13.29 2.89
N TRP A 291 0.79 -13.09 3.24
CA TRP A 291 0.24 -11.80 3.66
C TRP A 291 0.83 -11.32 4.99
N ARG A 292 0.94 -12.21 5.98
CA ARG A 292 1.58 -11.89 7.26
C ARG A 292 3.05 -11.52 7.06
N GLU A 293 3.75 -12.28 6.23
CA GLU A 293 5.14 -12.01 5.86
C GLU A 293 5.27 -10.68 5.09
N TYR A 294 4.30 -10.35 4.23
CA TYR A 294 4.22 -9.07 3.54
C TYR A 294 4.13 -7.89 4.50
N ILE A 295 3.22 -7.95 5.48
CA ILE A 295 3.11 -6.91 6.51
C ILE A 295 4.41 -6.77 7.29
N GLY A 296 5.01 -7.90 7.69
CA GLY A 296 6.30 -7.89 8.42
C GLY A 296 7.47 -7.35 7.58
N SER A 297 7.52 -7.69 6.29
CA SER A 297 8.56 -7.22 5.37
C SER A 297 8.40 -5.73 5.05
N LEU A 298 7.16 -5.26 4.90
CA LEU A 298 6.84 -3.84 4.72
C LEU A 298 7.18 -3.03 5.99
N GLU A 299 6.91 -3.58 7.17
CA GLU A 299 7.40 -3.00 8.43
C GLU A 299 8.93 -2.90 8.45
N GLY A 300 9.63 -3.97 8.04
CA GLY A 300 11.09 -3.97 7.96
C GLY A 300 11.63 -2.87 7.04
N LEU A 301 11.02 -2.69 5.87
CA LEU A 301 11.36 -1.62 4.93
C LEU A 301 11.13 -0.23 5.55
N THR A 302 9.93 0.02 6.09
CA THR A 302 9.57 1.34 6.65
C THR A 302 10.43 1.72 7.86
N LYS A 303 10.84 0.74 8.68
CA LYS A 303 11.85 0.86 9.73
C LYS A 303 13.29 0.99 9.22
N GLY A 304 13.53 0.91 7.91
CA GLY A 304 14.80 1.20 7.27
C GLY A 304 14.83 2.56 6.57
N MET A 305 13.65 3.16 6.32
CA MET A 305 13.47 4.44 5.65
C MET A 305 13.84 5.62 6.56
N HIS A 306 15.15 5.88 6.66
CA HIS A 306 15.72 7.06 7.32
C HIS A 306 17.06 7.43 6.69
N GLY A 307 17.49 8.68 6.87
CA GLY A 307 18.74 9.19 6.31
C GLY A 307 18.76 9.04 4.79
N ILE A 308 19.79 8.40 4.25
CA ILE A 308 19.98 8.22 2.80
C ILE A 308 18.94 7.30 2.12
N TYR A 309 18.11 6.61 2.90
CA TYR A 309 17.04 5.74 2.41
C TYR A 309 15.65 6.38 2.53
N ASP A 310 15.55 7.60 3.07
CA ASP A 310 14.31 8.35 3.16
C ASP A 310 14.33 9.50 2.15
N MET A 311 13.42 9.45 1.17
CA MET A 311 13.37 10.47 0.12
C MET A 311 13.02 11.85 0.68
N GLU A 312 12.23 11.94 1.76
CA GLU A 312 11.89 13.23 2.36
C GLU A 312 13.18 13.91 2.84
N HIS A 313 13.97 13.15 3.59
CA HIS A 313 15.26 13.61 4.09
C HIS A 313 16.25 13.94 2.95
N VAL A 314 16.38 13.07 1.94
CA VAL A 314 17.34 13.28 0.85
C VAL A 314 16.93 14.47 -0.02
N LEU A 315 15.69 14.50 -0.50
CA LEU A 315 15.23 15.52 -1.45
C LEU A 315 15.19 16.91 -0.81
N LEU A 316 14.68 17.04 0.41
CA LEU A 316 14.64 18.33 1.10
C LEU A 316 16.03 18.87 1.44
N ASN A 317 17.08 18.03 1.48
CA ASN A 317 18.46 18.44 1.70
C ASN A 317 19.29 18.61 0.42
N LEU A 318 18.75 18.31 -0.77
CA LEU A 318 19.49 18.42 -2.03
C LEU A 318 20.02 19.83 -2.28
N PHE A 319 19.29 20.88 -1.90
CA PHE A 319 19.76 22.26 -2.07
C PHE A 319 21.11 22.50 -1.36
N SER A 320 21.33 21.87 -0.19
CA SER A 320 22.59 21.99 0.55
C SER A 320 23.72 21.30 -0.19
N LEU A 321 23.49 20.07 -0.70
CA LEU A 321 24.49 19.35 -1.51
C LEU A 321 24.88 20.14 -2.77
N VAL A 322 23.92 20.76 -3.45
CA VAL A 322 24.18 21.62 -4.61
C VAL A 322 24.97 22.86 -4.22
N ARG A 323 24.61 23.52 -3.11
CA ARG A 323 25.35 24.67 -2.59
C ARG A 323 26.80 24.30 -2.27
N ASP A 324 27.02 23.20 -1.57
CA ASP A 324 28.35 22.77 -1.13
C ASP A 324 29.22 22.36 -2.34
N ALA A 325 28.61 21.80 -3.38
CA ALA A 325 29.27 21.56 -4.67
C ALA A 325 29.75 22.87 -5.32
N ILE A 326 28.94 23.93 -5.31
CA ILE A 326 29.33 25.24 -5.84
C ILE A 326 30.44 25.87 -4.98
N VAL A 327 30.35 25.78 -3.66
CA VAL A 327 31.40 26.25 -2.74
C VAL A 327 32.72 25.53 -2.99
N HIS A 328 32.69 24.23 -3.31
CA HIS A 328 33.88 23.49 -3.70
C HIS A 328 34.54 24.06 -4.97
N VAL A 329 33.74 24.48 -5.97
CA VAL A 329 34.27 25.15 -7.16
C VAL A 329 34.92 26.49 -6.81
N GLN A 330 34.27 27.30 -5.96
CA GLN A 330 34.79 28.59 -5.51
C GLN A 330 36.15 28.44 -4.81
N ARG A 331 36.27 27.46 -3.91
CA ARG A 331 37.54 27.17 -3.20
C ARG A 331 38.67 26.76 -4.14
N ASN A 332 38.36 26.14 -5.28
CA ASN A 332 39.33 25.66 -6.25
C ASN A 332 39.46 26.55 -7.51
N GLN A 333 38.90 27.77 -7.47
CA GLN A 333 38.75 28.64 -8.64
C GLN A 333 40.04 28.89 -9.41
N GLY A 334 41.15 29.21 -8.74
CA GLY A 334 42.42 29.53 -9.43
C GLY A 334 42.99 28.36 -10.23
N LYS A 335 42.97 27.15 -9.64
CA LYS A 335 43.44 25.92 -10.32
C LYS A 335 42.50 25.51 -11.46
N LEU A 336 41.19 25.64 -11.26
CA LEU A 336 40.19 25.29 -12.25
C LEU A 336 40.23 26.25 -13.45
N SER A 337 40.24 27.56 -13.21
CA SER A 337 40.23 28.58 -14.26
C SER A 337 41.45 28.45 -15.20
N THR A 338 42.65 28.23 -14.66
CA THR A 338 43.87 28.00 -15.45
C THR A 338 43.81 26.70 -16.26
N THR A 339 43.35 25.62 -15.65
CA THR A 339 43.24 24.31 -16.32
C THR A 339 42.18 24.32 -17.43
N ILE A 340 41.02 24.92 -17.17
CA ILE A 340 39.92 25.04 -18.12
C ILE A 340 40.30 25.97 -19.27
N SER A 341 40.93 27.11 -18.99
CA SER A 341 41.39 28.03 -20.04
C SER A 341 42.44 27.37 -20.94
N ARG A 342 43.25 26.45 -20.42
CA ARG A 342 44.17 25.66 -21.25
C ARG A 342 43.44 24.59 -22.09
N LEU A 343 42.45 23.91 -21.53
CA LEU A 343 41.74 22.82 -22.20
C LEU A 343 40.73 23.33 -23.24
N CYS A 344 39.99 24.39 -22.92
CA CYS A 344 38.94 24.96 -23.74
C CYS A 344 39.32 26.30 -24.41
N GLY A 345 40.54 26.81 -24.19
CA GLY A 345 40.99 28.14 -24.65
C GLY A 345 41.03 28.35 -26.17
N HIS A 346 41.09 27.27 -26.96
CA HIS A 346 40.95 27.38 -28.43
C HIS A 346 39.58 27.93 -28.87
N ALA A 347 38.56 27.92 -27.99
CA ALA A 347 37.25 28.52 -28.24
C ALA A 347 37.17 30.04 -27.94
N GLN A 348 38.18 30.63 -27.30
CA GLN A 348 38.19 32.06 -26.93
C GLN A 348 38.72 33.00 -28.03
N GLN A 349 39.39 32.48 -29.06
CA GLN A 349 40.18 33.32 -29.98
C GLN A 349 39.37 34.08 -31.05
N ARG A 350 38.03 34.03 -31.02
CA ARG A 350 37.16 34.72 -32.01
C ARG A 350 36.31 35.88 -31.49
N GLN A 351 36.35 36.24 -30.20
CA GLN A 351 35.45 37.28 -29.64
C GLN A 351 36.13 38.45 -28.92
N ALA A 352 37.45 38.60 -29.01
CA ALA A 352 38.14 39.73 -28.38
C ALA A 352 38.05 41.03 -29.21
N ARG A 353 36.83 41.58 -29.41
CA ARG A 353 36.59 43.01 -29.67
C ARG A 353 35.17 43.42 -29.25
N SER A 354 34.98 43.81 -27.99
CA SER A 354 34.04 44.89 -27.64
C SER A 354 34.35 45.46 -26.26
N ALA A 355 33.99 46.73 -26.07
CA ALA A 355 34.48 47.66 -25.07
C ALA A 355 33.80 47.58 -23.70
N ASN A 356 34.54 48.00 -22.67
CA ASN A 356 34.15 48.07 -21.26
C ASN A 356 33.12 49.18 -20.98
N TYR A 357 32.16 48.89 -20.09
CA TYR A 357 31.42 49.87 -19.30
C TYR A 357 31.41 49.40 -17.84
N PRO A 358 31.64 50.29 -16.83
CA PRO A 358 31.59 49.90 -15.43
C PRO A 358 30.17 50.07 -14.86
N GLU A 359 29.71 49.12 -14.06
CA GLU A 359 28.49 49.26 -13.25
C GLU A 359 28.75 48.85 -11.80
N ASP A 360 28.21 49.68 -10.89
CA ASP A 360 28.49 49.71 -9.45
C ASP A 360 27.78 48.61 -8.66
N LEU A 361 28.48 48.12 -7.63
CA LEU A 361 27.97 47.22 -6.61
C LEU A 361 27.35 48.01 -5.44
N LEU A 362 26.11 47.68 -5.05
CA LEU A 362 25.63 47.94 -3.69
C LEU A 362 24.95 46.69 -3.12
N ILE A 363 25.51 46.22 -2.00
CA ILE A 363 25.00 45.17 -1.12
C ILE A 363 24.12 45.85 -0.07
N ASP A 364 22.87 45.39 0.10
CA ASP A 364 22.13 45.61 1.35
C ASP A 364 21.61 44.28 1.91
N LYS A 365 21.81 44.10 3.22
CA LYS A 365 21.42 42.94 4.03
C LYS A 365 20.07 43.24 4.67
N LYS A 366 19.09 42.36 4.47
CA LYS A 366 17.95 42.25 5.40
C LYS A 366 17.75 40.80 5.84
N VAL A 367 17.91 40.62 7.15
CA VAL A 367 17.55 39.43 7.91
C VAL A 367 16.04 39.52 8.19
N LEU A 368 15.30 38.49 7.82
CA LEU A 368 13.92 38.28 8.25
C LEU A 368 13.91 37.17 9.31
N LYS A 369 13.50 37.53 10.53
CA LYS A 369 13.08 36.59 11.58
C LYS A 369 11.61 36.26 11.36
N VAL A 370 11.23 34.98 11.47
CA VAL A 370 9.88 34.57 11.85
C VAL A 370 9.96 33.32 12.73
N THR A 371 9.19 33.35 13.81
CA THR A 371 8.99 32.36 14.86
C THR A 371 7.77 31.45 14.59
N HIS A 372 7.68 30.42 15.46
CA HIS A 372 6.54 29.56 15.79
C HIS A 372 6.49 28.17 15.11
N ILE A 373 6.72 27.16 15.96
CA ILE A 373 6.58 25.72 15.73
C ILE A 373 5.10 25.37 15.95
N GLU A 374 4.50 24.72 14.96
CA GLU A 374 3.33 23.86 15.15
C GLU A 374 3.75 22.47 14.68
N GLN A 375 3.25 21.44 15.35
CA GLN A 375 3.68 20.06 15.25
C GLN A 375 3.30 19.47 13.88
N GLU A 376 4.25 19.40 12.95
CA GLU A 376 4.04 18.94 11.57
C GLU A 376 4.04 17.40 11.49
N GLU A 377 3.03 16.81 10.82
CA GLU A 377 2.98 15.38 10.50
C GLU A 377 4.08 15.06 9.47
N THR A 378 5.03 14.20 9.84
CA THR A 378 6.11 13.75 8.93
C THR A 378 5.68 12.52 8.16
N LEU A 379 6.29 12.23 7.00
CA LEU A 379 6.01 10.96 6.32
C LEU A 379 6.41 9.77 7.20
N SER A 380 7.40 9.93 8.06
CA SER A 380 7.79 8.92 9.04
C SER A 380 6.67 8.59 10.03
N SER A 381 5.95 9.58 10.59
CA SER A 381 4.81 9.32 11.47
C SER A 381 3.69 8.60 10.73
N ARG A 382 3.38 9.00 9.49
CA ARG A 382 2.35 8.34 8.68
C ARG A 382 2.71 6.90 8.33
N ARG A 383 3.98 6.62 7.98
CA ARG A 383 4.48 5.25 7.74
C ARG A 383 4.28 4.37 8.97
N ARG A 384 4.64 4.87 10.16
CA ARG A 384 4.47 4.12 11.41
C ARG A 384 3.00 3.84 11.73
N GLU A 385 2.13 4.82 11.53
CA GLU A 385 0.69 4.66 11.75
C GLU A 385 0.08 3.62 10.80
N LEU A 386 0.41 3.68 9.50
CA LEU A 386 -0.04 2.69 8.53
C LEU A 386 0.39 1.28 8.95
N ILE A 387 1.66 1.10 9.34
CA ILE A 387 2.15 -0.21 9.77
C ILE A 387 1.44 -0.71 11.02
N ALA A 388 1.20 0.17 12.00
CA ALA A 388 0.47 -0.18 13.21
C ALA A 388 -0.95 -0.67 12.89
N LYS A 389 -1.66 0.02 11.99
CA LYS A 389 -2.99 -0.39 11.51
C LYS A 389 -2.93 -1.67 10.67
N LEU A 390 -1.96 -1.83 9.77
CA LEU A 390 -1.83 -3.07 8.97
C LEU A 390 -1.58 -4.31 9.82
N LYS A 391 -0.85 -4.17 10.93
CA LYS A 391 -0.56 -5.29 11.83
C LYS A 391 -1.81 -5.90 12.47
N SER A 392 -2.84 -5.10 12.79
CA SER A 392 -4.10 -5.65 13.31
C SER A 392 -4.82 -6.52 12.27
N HIS A 393 -4.52 -6.35 10.98
CA HIS A 393 -5.03 -7.17 9.88
C HIS A 393 -4.09 -8.32 9.48
N GLY A 394 -3.07 -8.63 10.28
CA GLY A 394 -2.13 -9.73 10.00
C GLY A 394 -2.75 -11.13 10.01
N SER A 395 -3.92 -11.30 10.64
CA SER A 395 -4.69 -12.55 10.66
C SER A 395 -5.93 -12.53 9.76
N PHE A 396 -6.10 -11.50 8.94
CA PHE A 396 -7.30 -11.27 8.13
C PHE A 396 -7.75 -12.52 7.36
N TYR A 397 -6.91 -13.07 6.49
CA TYR A 397 -7.26 -14.24 5.67
C TYR A 397 -7.56 -15.49 6.49
N SER A 398 -6.82 -15.74 7.58
CA SER A 398 -7.13 -16.87 8.49
C SER A 398 -8.45 -16.74 9.23
N SER A 399 -8.93 -15.51 9.47
CA SER A 399 -10.19 -15.24 10.19
C SER A 399 -11.44 -15.27 9.32
N LEU A 400 -11.30 -15.30 7.98
CA LEU A 400 -12.43 -15.25 7.06
C LEU A 400 -13.48 -16.36 7.28
N PRO A 401 -13.11 -17.64 7.48
CA PRO A 401 -14.10 -18.68 7.74
C PRO A 401 -14.98 -18.38 8.95
N GLU A 402 -14.37 -17.94 10.05
CA GLU A 402 -15.08 -17.60 11.28
C GLU A 402 -15.95 -16.35 11.11
N TYR A 403 -15.41 -15.30 10.46
CA TYR A 403 -16.17 -14.09 10.14
C TYR A 403 -17.45 -14.43 9.36
N ILE A 404 -17.33 -15.22 8.29
CA ILE A 404 -18.48 -15.58 7.44
C ILE A 404 -19.49 -16.42 8.22
N CYS A 405 -19.05 -17.39 9.03
CA CYS A 405 -19.98 -18.19 9.82
C CYS A 405 -20.72 -17.36 10.88
N ASN A 406 -20.05 -16.41 11.52
CA ASN A 406 -20.68 -15.50 12.48
C ASN A 406 -21.70 -14.56 11.82
N HIS A 407 -21.46 -14.10 10.59
CA HIS A 407 -22.33 -13.15 9.89
C HIS A 407 -23.37 -13.82 8.98
N SER A 408 -23.23 -15.11 8.65
CA SER A 408 -24.19 -15.88 7.86
C SER A 408 -25.33 -16.51 8.67
N SER A 409 -25.53 -16.05 9.91
CA SER A 409 -26.54 -16.57 10.84
C SER A 409 -26.34 -18.05 11.21
N ALA A 410 -25.11 -18.57 11.21
CA ALA A 410 -24.85 -19.92 11.70
C ALA A 410 -25.15 -20.03 13.20
N VAL A 411 -25.71 -21.15 13.63
CA VAL A 411 -26.07 -21.40 15.03
C VAL A 411 -24.81 -21.82 15.79
N GLN A 412 -24.41 -21.01 16.77
CA GLN A 412 -23.22 -21.21 17.61
C GLN A 412 -23.47 -22.12 18.83
N ASN A 413 -24.72 -22.16 19.32
CA ASN A 413 -25.10 -22.92 20.52
C ASN A 413 -25.69 -24.30 20.15
N ASP A 414 -25.69 -25.23 21.10
CA ASP A 414 -26.32 -26.58 21.01
C ASP A 414 -27.85 -26.51 20.90
N THR A 415 -28.35 -25.88 19.84
CA THR A 415 -29.76 -25.86 19.45
C THR A 415 -29.93 -26.46 18.06
N LEU A 416 -31.16 -26.84 17.75
CA LEU A 416 -31.55 -27.43 16.47
C LEU A 416 -31.03 -26.59 15.28
N CYS A 417 -30.09 -27.17 14.53
CA CYS A 417 -29.39 -26.52 13.41
C CYS A 417 -29.33 -27.43 12.18
N TRP A 418 -29.13 -26.84 11.01
CA TRP A 418 -29.06 -27.54 9.73
C TRP A 418 -27.66 -28.09 9.45
N ASN A 419 -27.55 -29.39 9.21
CA ASN A 419 -26.27 -30.07 8.88
C ASN A 419 -26.06 -30.31 7.38
N GLY A 420 -26.87 -29.70 6.51
CA GLY A 420 -26.84 -29.95 5.06
C GLY A 420 -27.83 -31.01 4.58
N GLN A 421 -28.43 -31.81 5.46
CA GLN A 421 -29.41 -32.83 5.11
C GLN A 421 -30.70 -32.75 5.92
N GLU A 422 -30.57 -32.49 7.23
CA GLU A 422 -31.68 -32.39 8.18
C GLU A 422 -31.33 -31.45 9.35
N VAL A 423 -32.31 -31.22 10.22
CA VAL A 423 -32.12 -30.44 11.44
C VAL A 423 -31.67 -31.38 12.56
N VAL A 424 -30.56 -31.06 13.20
CA VAL A 424 -29.92 -31.87 14.25
C VAL A 424 -29.61 -31.00 15.47
N GLU A 425 -29.50 -31.61 16.65
CA GLU A 425 -29.08 -30.91 17.87
C GLU A 425 -27.60 -30.53 17.84
N ARG A 426 -26.75 -31.38 17.23
CA ARG A 426 -25.32 -31.13 17.06
C ARG A 426 -24.82 -31.63 15.71
N TYR A 427 -23.90 -30.87 15.12
CA TYR A 427 -23.15 -31.31 13.95
C TYR A 427 -22.03 -32.27 14.37
N SER A 428 -22.17 -33.54 13.97
CA SER A 428 -21.08 -34.50 14.00
C SER A 428 -20.60 -34.72 12.55
N PRO A 429 -19.32 -34.45 12.22
CA PRO A 429 -18.78 -34.75 10.91
C PRO A 429 -19.00 -36.25 10.63
N GLN A 430 -19.59 -36.59 9.48
CA GLN A 430 -19.80 -37.98 9.10
C GLN A 430 -18.45 -38.67 8.85
N ILE A 431 -17.89 -39.33 9.87
CA ILE A 431 -16.76 -40.25 9.71
C ILE A 431 -17.32 -41.53 9.09
N THR A 432 -17.19 -41.71 7.78
CA THR A 432 -17.53 -42.99 7.16
C THR A 432 -16.63 -44.07 7.73
N ARG A 433 -17.22 -44.93 8.57
CA ARG A 433 -16.67 -46.22 9.01
C ARG A 433 -16.63 -47.14 7.79
N ASN A 434 -15.59 -47.03 6.98
CA ASN A 434 -15.07 -48.11 6.15
C ASN A 434 -13.56 -47.92 6.01
N GLY A 435 -12.84 -48.94 6.46
CA GLY A 435 -11.42 -48.89 6.79
C GLY A 435 -10.46 -48.71 5.62
N ALA A 436 -9.25 -48.31 6.01
CA ALA A 436 -7.99 -48.28 5.27
C ALA A 436 -7.90 -47.28 4.10
N LYS A 437 -7.15 -46.20 4.36
CA LYS A 437 -6.80 -45.06 3.50
C LYS A 437 -7.87 -43.96 3.42
N ALA A 438 -8.15 -43.35 4.58
CA ALA A 438 -8.76 -42.02 4.63
C ALA A 438 -7.78 -41.01 4.01
N GLN A 439 -7.88 -40.85 2.69
CA GLN A 439 -7.26 -39.75 1.99
C GLN A 439 -7.82 -38.43 2.54
N THR A 440 -6.92 -37.45 2.59
CA THR A 440 -6.99 -36.06 3.05
C THR A 440 -8.03 -35.20 2.31
N GLY A 441 -9.26 -35.67 2.14
CA GLY A 441 -10.34 -34.98 1.45
C GLY A 441 -11.65 -35.11 2.20
N ASN A 442 -12.05 -34.05 2.89
CA ASN A 442 -13.41 -33.89 3.40
C ASN A 442 -14.40 -34.06 2.23
N HIS A 443 -15.39 -34.96 2.38
CA HIS A 443 -16.36 -35.27 1.32
C HIS A 443 -17.27 -34.07 0.95
N GLU A 444 -17.27 -33.01 1.75
CA GLU A 444 -18.12 -31.83 1.56
C GLU A 444 -17.60 -30.88 0.47
N VAL A 445 -16.28 -30.81 0.30
CA VAL A 445 -15.63 -30.03 -0.77
C VAL A 445 -14.36 -30.77 -1.20
N LYS A 446 -14.28 -31.19 -2.46
CA LYS A 446 -13.04 -31.74 -3.02
C LYS A 446 -11.99 -30.62 -3.05
N ILE A 447 -10.98 -30.74 -2.20
CA ILE A 447 -9.85 -29.80 -2.15
C ILE A 447 -9.01 -30.02 -3.41
N LYS A 448 -9.23 -29.18 -4.42
CA LYS A 448 -8.29 -29.02 -5.53
C LYS A 448 -7.27 -27.95 -5.14
N GLY A 449 -6.08 -28.00 -5.74
CA GLY A 449 -5.07 -26.95 -5.55
C GLY A 449 -5.61 -25.55 -5.86
N PRO A 450 -4.90 -24.51 -5.39
CA PRO A 450 -5.35 -23.12 -5.51
C PRO A 450 -5.70 -22.75 -6.95
N GLU A 451 -6.70 -21.90 -7.12
CA GLU A 451 -7.05 -21.37 -8.45
C GLU A 451 -5.85 -20.62 -9.04
N PRO A 452 -5.65 -20.65 -10.38
CA PRO A 452 -4.47 -20.02 -11.00
C PRO A 452 -4.25 -18.56 -10.61
N VAL A 453 -5.35 -17.82 -10.40
CA VAL A 453 -5.34 -16.42 -9.95
C VAL A 453 -4.76 -16.29 -8.53
N ILE A 454 -5.11 -17.20 -7.63
CA ILE A 454 -4.58 -17.23 -6.26
C ILE A 454 -3.10 -17.59 -6.26
N SER A 455 -2.68 -18.55 -7.08
CA SER A 455 -1.25 -18.89 -7.24
C SER A 455 -0.44 -17.70 -7.75
N GLN A 456 -0.96 -16.94 -8.72
CA GLN A 456 -0.30 -15.73 -9.22
C GLN A 456 -0.13 -14.67 -8.13
N ILE A 457 -1.17 -14.44 -7.30
CA ILE A 457 -1.09 -13.50 -6.18
C ILE A 457 -0.08 -13.97 -5.13
N ILE A 458 -0.05 -15.27 -4.82
CA ILE A 458 0.94 -15.87 -3.92
C ILE A 458 2.36 -15.63 -4.45
N ASP A 459 2.60 -15.82 -5.75
CA ASP A 459 3.93 -15.62 -6.33
C ASP A 459 4.34 -14.15 -6.36
N LYS A 460 3.39 -13.23 -6.62
CA LYS A 460 3.62 -11.78 -6.46
C LYS A 460 3.97 -11.41 -5.02
N LEU A 461 3.26 -11.97 -4.03
CA LEU A 461 3.55 -11.77 -2.61
C LEU A 461 4.95 -12.31 -2.24
N LYS A 462 5.33 -13.50 -2.71
CA LYS A 462 6.68 -14.03 -2.51
C LYS A 462 7.75 -13.10 -3.09
N HIS A 463 7.53 -12.64 -4.32
CA HIS A 463 8.47 -11.74 -5.00
C HIS A 463 8.63 -10.41 -4.26
N ILE A 464 7.53 -9.75 -3.88
CA ILE A 464 7.63 -8.49 -3.13
C ILE A 464 8.25 -8.71 -1.75
N ASN A 465 7.95 -9.83 -1.06
CA ASN A 465 8.53 -10.14 0.24
C ASN A 465 10.04 -10.34 0.14
N GLN A 466 10.52 -10.95 -0.94
CA GLN A 466 11.95 -11.07 -1.21
C GLN A 466 12.58 -9.70 -1.46
N LEU A 467 11.95 -8.85 -2.28
CA LEU A 467 12.43 -7.50 -2.58
C LEU A 467 12.49 -6.61 -1.33
N LEU A 468 11.40 -6.59 -0.55
CA LEU A 468 11.28 -5.87 0.70
C LEU A 468 12.34 -6.31 1.71
N ARG A 469 12.58 -7.61 1.86
CA ARG A 469 13.64 -8.13 2.74
C ARG A 469 15.05 -7.82 2.25
N GLY A 470 15.27 -7.85 0.94
CA GLY A 470 16.55 -7.45 0.36
C GLY A 470 16.89 -5.98 0.63
N MET A 471 15.87 -5.12 0.69
CA MET A 471 16.03 -3.69 0.99
C MET A 471 15.94 -3.35 2.48
N ALA A 472 15.24 -4.16 3.27
CA ALA A 472 15.22 -4.10 4.73
C ALA A 472 16.58 -4.57 5.24
N LEU A 473 17.56 -3.65 5.23
CA LEU A 473 18.92 -3.95 5.64
C LEU A 473 18.94 -4.65 7.01
N PRO A 474 19.70 -5.75 7.16
CA PRO A 474 20.25 -6.06 8.46
C PRO A 474 21.15 -4.87 8.82
N ARG A 475 21.00 -4.32 10.03
CA ARG A 475 22.11 -3.60 10.66
C ARG A 475 23.30 -4.54 10.58
N ARG A 476 24.21 -4.35 9.61
CA ARG A 476 25.52 -5.00 9.63
C ARG A 476 26.18 -4.48 10.90
N LYS A 477 26.15 -5.30 11.96
CA LYS A 477 27.30 -5.35 12.87
C LYS A 477 28.51 -5.54 11.94
N ALA A 478 29.49 -4.65 12.06
CA ALA A 478 30.72 -4.78 11.32
C ALA A 478 31.25 -6.22 11.49
N PRO A 479 31.67 -6.92 10.41
CA PRO A 479 32.25 -8.24 10.55
C PRO A 479 33.67 -8.06 11.08
N GLY A 480 33.87 -8.39 12.35
CA GLY A 480 35.18 -8.34 12.98
C GLY A 480 35.10 -8.32 14.49
N LYS A 481 34.81 -9.48 15.08
CA LYS A 481 35.52 -10.08 16.24
C LYS A 481 34.70 -11.26 16.78
N THR A 482 35.33 -12.43 16.74
CA THR A 482 34.93 -13.66 17.42
C THR A 482 34.85 -13.44 18.93
N PRO A 483 34.00 -14.19 19.66
CA PRO A 483 33.96 -14.16 21.11
C PRO A 483 34.90 -15.24 21.65
N GLU A 484 36.01 -14.85 22.27
CA GLU A 484 36.69 -15.65 23.30
C GLU A 484 37.73 -14.77 24.01
N GLU A 485 37.46 -14.61 25.31
CA GLU A 485 38.38 -14.54 26.45
C GLU A 485 39.28 -13.32 26.72
N GLU A 486 39.19 -12.95 28.01
CA GLU A 486 40.16 -12.32 28.91
C GLU A 486 40.22 -10.80 29.10
N GLU A 487 40.35 -10.51 30.39
CA GLU A 487 40.29 -9.27 31.16
C GLU A 487 41.45 -8.33 30.83
N GLU A 488 41.25 -7.01 30.91
CA GLU A 488 42.17 -6.14 31.67
C GLU A 488 41.58 -4.75 31.91
N SER A 489 41.75 -4.30 33.15
CA SER A 489 41.44 -3.00 33.73
C SER A 489 42.11 -1.81 33.02
N GLY A 490 41.45 -0.65 33.06
CA GLY A 490 42.04 0.63 32.65
C GLY A 490 41.17 1.81 33.09
N ASP A 491 41.28 2.10 34.38
CA ASP A 491 40.83 3.31 35.08
C ASP A 491 41.54 4.56 34.50
N CYS A 492 40.82 5.67 34.26
CA CYS A 492 41.36 7.02 34.02
C CYS A 492 40.23 8.08 34.06
N ASP A 493 39.98 8.54 35.28
CA ASP A 493 39.81 9.91 35.79
C ASP A 493 39.29 11.09 34.95
N ASP A 494 38.51 11.89 35.68
CA ASP A 494 37.93 13.21 35.42
C ASP A 494 38.97 14.33 35.16
N GLU A 495 38.47 15.47 34.66
CA GLU A 495 39.12 16.75 34.34
C GLU A 495 39.50 16.92 32.86
N ASP A 496 38.56 17.44 32.07
CA ASP A 496 38.82 18.63 31.25
C ASP A 496 37.51 19.27 30.76
N ASP A 497 37.23 20.43 31.36
CA ASP A 497 36.32 21.46 30.87
C ASP A 497 36.74 21.89 29.45
N CYS A 498 35.88 21.62 28.47
CA CYS A 498 35.96 22.23 27.15
C CYS A 498 34.65 22.94 26.80
N GLY A 499 34.32 23.96 27.59
CA GLY A 499 33.43 25.02 27.14
C GLY A 499 34.08 25.89 26.05
N ARG A 500 33.49 25.94 24.86
CA ARG A 500 33.18 27.22 24.17
C ARG A 500 32.34 27.05 22.91
N GLY A 501 31.30 27.87 22.84
CA GLY A 501 30.24 27.81 21.85
C GLY A 501 30.62 28.24 20.43
N SER A 502 29.89 27.67 19.48
CA SER A 502 29.61 28.27 18.18
C SER A 502 28.11 28.42 18.09
N GLY A 503 27.65 29.68 18.09
CA GLY A 503 26.27 30.03 17.79
C GLY A 503 25.99 29.69 16.33
N ASP A 504 25.42 28.51 16.11
CA ASP A 504 24.91 28.13 14.80
C ASP A 504 23.52 28.74 14.64
N GLY A 505 23.46 29.80 13.82
CA GLY A 505 22.21 30.38 13.34
C GLY A 505 21.59 29.46 12.31
N GLU A 506 21.15 28.28 12.75
CA GLU A 506 20.49 27.28 11.93
C GLU A 506 19.19 27.87 11.35
N LEU A 507 19.13 28.00 10.03
CA LEU A 507 17.89 28.27 9.31
C LEU A 507 16.98 27.06 9.49
N ARG A 508 16.16 27.07 10.54
CA ARG A 508 15.14 26.04 10.78
C ARG A 508 14.05 26.13 9.71
N VAL A 509 13.97 25.06 8.91
CA VAL A 509 12.97 24.86 7.85
C VAL A 509 11.61 24.59 8.51
N ARG A 510 10.58 25.34 8.09
CA ARG A 510 9.18 25.11 8.45
C ARG A 510 8.61 24.12 7.43
N ASN A 511 8.30 22.90 7.86
CA ASN A 511 7.93 21.76 7.04
C ASN A 511 6.40 21.62 6.99
N GLN A 512 5.66 22.62 6.51
CA GLN A 512 4.20 22.55 6.45
C GLN A 512 3.74 21.59 5.34
N LEU A 513 3.85 20.28 5.60
CA LEU A 513 3.09 19.25 4.90
C LEU A 513 1.65 19.32 5.44
N ARG A 514 0.84 20.24 4.90
CA ARG A 514 -0.60 20.17 5.07
C ARG A 514 -1.11 19.07 4.15
N PHE A 515 -1.34 17.88 4.71
CA PHE A 515 -2.15 16.86 4.08
C PHE A 515 -3.60 17.31 4.15
N LEU A 516 -4.26 17.44 3.00
CA LEU A 516 -5.71 17.60 2.99
C LEU A 516 -6.30 16.26 3.46
N ALA A 517 -7.03 16.30 4.58
CA ALA A 517 -7.71 15.16 5.17
C ALA A 517 -8.90 14.71 4.32
#